data_AF-A0A483ZGN2-F1
#
_entry.id   AF-A0A483ZGN2-F1
#
_cell.length_a   1.000
_cell.length_b   1.000
_cell.length_c   1.000
_cell.angle_alpha   90.00
_cell.angle_beta   90.00
_cell.angle_gamma   90.00
#
_symmetry.space_group_name_H-M   'P 1'
#
loop_
_entity.id
_entity.type
_entity.pdbx_description
1 polymer ?
#
loop_
_entity_poly.entity_id
_entity_poly.type
_entity_poly.pdbx_seq_one_letter_code
_entity_poly.pdbx_strand_id
1 'polypeptide(L)'
;MRNDDSEADTLATITLSGGRGVELRVTTNHYRNTSKSAGALARWVLPGEMITVAGVAISGGHIYVGQRMKPSGQESGGYYDDGSEASLIDDTCKIKPTSYLYEDSSLGYWPSFSSLSPEARGAYVSWLASDRSDPSCPIGYVFIYLYGLERKALVDSTDPKFPDAEFRNLFNEVARLRSIFIENRSFRGYSTQLLEAMSILRPNMGLATELDSNSGFSNSMQFKLALAKTVHEGVPVSAELALNWVINHTEYSLRTPARRCAKEFAALFKRRYTLKYGEGMVVKANKTRLRLDYTPASPSLRGVRLPVPDLPDPSALKSPVQKIMALADICTDELDAYSRYLGRKGTS
;
A
#
# COMPACT_ATOMS: atom_id res chain seq x y z
N MET A 1 32.26 -36.33 -29.26
CA MET A 1 32.65 -36.60 -27.87
C MET A 1 33.36 -35.38 -27.31
N ARG A 2 32.68 -34.62 -26.46
CA ARG A 2 33.24 -33.95 -25.28
C ARG A 2 32.06 -33.52 -24.44
N ASN A 3 32.02 -34.10 -23.23
CA ASN A 3 31.01 -33.94 -22.21
C ASN A 3 31.02 -32.52 -21.68
N ASP A 4 29.84 -32.02 -21.32
CA ASP A 4 29.70 -30.94 -20.36
C ASP A 4 28.75 -31.45 -19.28
N ASP A 5 29.30 -31.62 -18.08
CA ASP A 5 28.63 -32.18 -16.91
C ASP A 5 27.65 -31.15 -16.34
N SER A 6 26.37 -31.50 -16.30
CA SER A 6 25.37 -30.77 -15.53
C SER A 6 25.47 -31.18 -14.06
N GLU A 7 26.08 -30.36 -13.21
CA GLU A 7 25.93 -30.48 -11.77
C GLU A 7 24.49 -30.12 -11.37
N ALA A 8 23.75 -31.15 -10.94
CA ALA A 8 22.45 -31.03 -10.34
C ALA A 8 22.60 -30.54 -8.90
N ASP A 9 22.21 -29.30 -8.62
CA ASP A 9 22.10 -28.78 -7.26
C ASP A 9 20.97 -29.54 -6.54
N THR A 10 21.37 -30.48 -5.70
CA THR A 10 20.49 -31.41 -5.00
C THR A 10 20.08 -30.76 -3.68
N LEU A 11 18.85 -30.26 -3.59
CA LEU A 11 18.34 -29.68 -2.34
C LEU A 11 18.02 -30.78 -1.31
N ALA A 12 18.57 -30.61 -0.11
CA ALA A 12 18.44 -31.53 1.02
C ALA A 12 17.03 -31.52 1.63
N THR A 13 16.46 -32.71 1.80
CA THR A 13 15.21 -32.95 2.55
C THR A 13 15.50 -32.98 4.05
N ILE A 14 14.95 -32.03 4.82
CA ILE A 14 14.94 -32.09 6.29
C ILE A 14 13.60 -32.67 6.73
N THR A 15 13.61 -33.88 7.28
CA THR A 15 12.43 -34.53 7.86
C THR A 15 12.40 -34.28 9.37
N LEU A 16 11.44 -33.48 9.85
CA LEU A 16 11.11 -33.39 11.28
C LEU A 16 9.95 -34.36 11.57
N SER A 17 10.22 -35.42 12.32
CA SER A 17 9.25 -36.41 12.76
C SER A 17 8.45 -35.90 13.96
N GLY A 18 7.19 -35.54 13.72
CA GLY A 18 6.19 -35.20 14.75
C GLY A 18 4.77 -35.36 14.19
N GLY A 19 4.05 -36.37 14.67
CA GLY A 19 2.80 -36.91 14.13
C GLY A 19 1.70 -35.90 13.75
N ARG A 20 1.47 -35.79 12.43
CA ARG A 20 0.20 -35.69 11.68
C ARG A 20 0.53 -35.11 10.30
N GLY A 21 0.69 -35.99 9.30
CA GLY A 21 1.08 -35.59 7.95
C GLY A 21 -0.01 -34.77 7.27
N VAL A 22 0.30 -33.51 6.96
CA VAL A 22 -0.38 -32.73 5.92
C VAL A 22 0.61 -32.61 4.77
N GLU A 23 0.26 -33.19 3.62
CA GLU A 23 1.07 -33.13 2.41
C GLU A 23 0.85 -31.76 1.73
N LEU A 24 1.70 -30.79 2.05
CA LEU A 24 1.71 -29.50 1.36
C LEU A 24 2.46 -29.65 0.02
N ARG A 25 1.71 -29.83 -1.07
CA ARG A 25 2.24 -29.68 -2.43
C ARG A 25 2.46 -28.20 -2.72
N VAL A 26 3.70 -27.74 -2.63
CA VAL A 26 4.13 -26.46 -3.20
C VAL A 26 4.41 -26.70 -4.69
N THR A 27 3.48 -26.33 -5.56
CA THR A 27 3.72 -26.28 -7.01
C THR A 27 4.46 -24.99 -7.35
N THR A 28 5.77 -25.09 -7.55
CA THR A 28 6.58 -24.04 -8.17
C THR A 28 6.31 -24.07 -9.68
N ASN A 29 5.49 -23.14 -10.18
CA ASN A 29 5.33 -22.96 -11.63
C ASN A 29 6.60 -22.31 -12.20
N HIS A 30 7.43 -23.09 -12.87
CA HIS A 30 8.49 -22.56 -13.72
C HIS A 30 7.86 -22.00 -15.01
N TYR A 31 7.69 -20.67 -15.06
CA TYR A 31 7.24 -20.00 -16.27
C TYR A 31 8.40 -19.78 -17.23
N ARG A 32 8.22 -20.26 -18.45
CA ARG A 32 9.18 -20.22 -19.55
C ARG A 32 9.26 -18.79 -20.08
N ASN A 33 10.38 -18.11 -19.77
CA ASN A 33 10.65 -16.76 -20.19
C ASN A 33 10.80 -16.71 -21.74
N THR A 34 9.80 -16.20 -22.45
CA THR A 34 9.90 -15.96 -23.89
C THR A 34 9.99 -14.45 -24.09
N SER A 35 11.09 -13.98 -24.69
CA SER A 35 11.36 -12.55 -24.83
C SER A 35 10.31 -11.86 -25.72
N LYS A 36 9.35 -11.16 -25.13
CA LYS A 36 8.32 -10.37 -25.83
C LYS A 36 8.84 -9.02 -26.33
N SER A 37 9.87 -9.01 -27.19
CA SER A 37 10.37 -7.76 -27.80
C SER A 37 9.50 -7.25 -28.97
N ALA A 38 8.59 -8.06 -29.51
CA ALA A 38 7.82 -7.76 -30.72
C ALA A 38 6.38 -7.24 -30.49
N GLY A 39 5.92 -7.14 -29.23
CA GLY A 39 4.53 -6.76 -28.94
C GLY A 39 4.24 -5.26 -29.04
N ALA A 40 2.97 -4.89 -29.23
CA ALA A 40 2.49 -3.52 -29.13
C ALA A 40 2.79 -2.92 -27.74
N LEU A 41 3.34 -1.71 -27.73
CA LEU A 41 3.60 -0.96 -26.50
C LEU A 41 2.29 -0.62 -25.81
N ALA A 42 2.27 -0.82 -24.49
CA ALA A 42 1.17 -0.44 -23.65
C ALA A 42 0.93 1.07 -23.74
N ARG A 43 -0.34 1.44 -23.89
CA ARG A 43 -0.81 2.82 -23.75
C ARG A 43 -1.65 2.96 -22.50
N TRP A 44 -1.59 4.14 -21.91
CA TRP A 44 -2.49 4.52 -20.82
C TRP A 44 -3.82 4.98 -21.40
N VAL A 45 -4.93 4.46 -20.87
CA VAL A 45 -6.29 4.83 -21.27
C VAL A 45 -6.78 5.90 -20.29
N LEU A 46 -7.09 7.09 -20.81
CA LEU A 46 -7.53 8.20 -19.98
C LEU A 46 -8.98 7.99 -19.49
N PRO A 47 -9.35 8.56 -18.33
CA PRO A 47 -10.75 8.59 -17.89
C PRO A 47 -11.65 9.24 -18.96
N GLY A 48 -12.78 8.61 -19.26
CA GLY A 48 -13.72 9.07 -20.28
C GLY A 48 -13.36 8.65 -21.71
N GLU A 49 -12.16 8.10 -21.94
CA GLU A 49 -11.82 7.50 -23.22
C GLU A 49 -12.55 6.16 -23.38
N MET A 50 -13.34 6.03 -24.45
CA MET A 50 -14.03 4.80 -24.78
C MET A 50 -13.10 3.82 -25.48
N ILE A 51 -12.94 2.63 -24.92
CA ILE A 51 -12.22 1.51 -25.54
C ILE A 51 -13.09 0.26 -25.56
N THR A 52 -12.67 -0.75 -26.31
CA THR A 52 -13.30 -2.08 -26.31
C THR A 52 -12.26 -3.14 -26.03
N VAL A 53 -12.52 -4.00 -25.04
CA VAL A 53 -11.70 -5.17 -24.69
C VAL A 53 -12.59 -6.39 -24.76
N ALA A 54 -12.25 -7.34 -25.64
CA ALA A 54 -13.04 -8.56 -25.87
C ALA A 54 -14.55 -8.31 -26.12
N GLY A 55 -14.88 -7.23 -26.84
CA GLY A 55 -16.26 -6.85 -27.14
C GLY A 55 -17.00 -6.10 -26.01
N VAL A 56 -16.35 -5.86 -24.87
CA VAL A 56 -16.90 -5.08 -23.76
C VAL A 56 -16.39 -3.64 -23.84
N ALA A 57 -17.32 -2.67 -23.81
CA ALA A 57 -16.98 -1.26 -23.80
C ALA A 57 -16.56 -0.80 -22.39
N ILE A 58 -15.44 -0.09 -22.29
CA ILE A 58 -14.90 0.46 -21.04
C ILE A 58 -14.71 1.97 -21.23
N SER A 59 -15.18 2.77 -20.27
CA SER A 59 -15.06 4.24 -20.27
C SER A 59 -14.37 4.79 -19.02
N GLY A 60 -14.24 3.97 -17.96
CA GLY A 60 -13.70 4.40 -16.68
C GLY A 60 -12.20 4.72 -16.68
N GLY A 61 -11.47 4.30 -17.73
CA GLY A 61 -10.04 4.55 -17.91
C GLY A 61 -9.17 4.09 -16.73
N HIS A 62 -8.02 4.74 -16.60
CA HIS A 62 -6.96 4.44 -15.62
C HIS A 62 -6.37 3.03 -15.73
N ILE A 63 -6.23 2.54 -16.95
CA ILE A 63 -5.72 1.20 -17.24
C ILE A 63 -4.66 1.25 -18.32
N TYR A 64 -3.75 0.28 -18.28
CA TYR A 64 -2.80 0.05 -19.36
C TYR A 64 -3.31 -1.06 -20.27
N VAL A 65 -3.30 -0.80 -21.59
CA VAL A 65 -3.69 -1.78 -22.62
C VAL A 65 -2.56 -1.91 -23.63
N GLY A 66 -2.16 -3.16 -23.92
CA GLY A 66 -1.13 -3.51 -24.89
C GLY A 66 -0.46 -4.85 -24.53
N GLN A 67 0.67 -5.16 -25.19
CA GLN A 67 1.32 -6.47 -25.06
C GLN A 67 2.64 -6.42 -24.27
N ARG A 68 3.23 -5.22 -24.13
CA ARG A 68 4.45 -5.01 -23.34
C ARG A 68 4.49 -3.61 -22.75
N MET A 69 5.03 -3.49 -21.55
CA MET A 69 5.30 -2.19 -20.92
C MET A 69 6.61 -1.57 -21.42
N LYS A 70 6.71 -0.24 -21.30
CA LYS A 70 8.02 0.41 -21.36
C LYS A 70 8.84 -0.04 -20.14
N PRO A 71 10.10 -0.47 -20.31
CA PRO A 71 10.98 -0.75 -19.17
C PRO A 71 11.08 0.51 -18.30
N SER A 72 11.01 0.35 -16.98
CA SER A 72 11.12 1.45 -16.01
C SER A 72 12.56 1.98 -15.85
N GLY A 73 13.51 1.53 -16.68
CA GLY A 73 14.92 1.91 -16.62
C GLY A 73 15.71 1.29 -15.45
N GLN A 74 15.02 0.70 -14.47
CA GLN A 74 15.58 -0.18 -13.45
C GLN A 74 15.23 -1.62 -13.83
N GLU A 75 16.21 -2.52 -13.84
CA GLU A 75 15.98 -3.94 -14.14
C GLU A 75 14.87 -4.49 -13.23
N SER A 76 13.70 -4.66 -13.83
CA SER A 76 12.52 -5.24 -13.22
C SER A 76 12.85 -6.73 -13.05
N GLY A 77 12.99 -7.12 -11.80
CA GLY A 77 13.41 -8.44 -11.37
C GLY A 77 12.84 -8.64 -9.98
N GLY A 78 11.51 -8.52 -9.89
CA GLY A 78 10.75 -8.93 -8.72
C GLY A 78 10.76 -10.44 -8.61
N TYR A 79 10.48 -10.96 -7.41
CA TYR A 79 10.49 -12.41 -7.13
C TYR A 79 9.54 -13.25 -8.01
N TYR A 80 8.61 -12.62 -8.73
CA TYR A 80 7.58 -13.24 -9.57
C TYR A 80 7.48 -12.64 -10.98
N ASP A 81 8.53 -11.93 -11.43
CA ASP A 81 8.53 -11.24 -12.72
C ASP A 81 8.74 -12.22 -13.88
N ASP A 82 7.67 -12.58 -14.59
CA ASP A 82 7.74 -13.28 -15.88
C ASP A 82 8.07 -12.31 -17.05
N GLY A 83 8.42 -11.06 -16.73
CA GLY A 83 8.64 -9.97 -17.67
C GLY A 83 7.36 -9.22 -18.07
N SER A 84 6.19 -9.60 -17.53
CA SER A 84 4.92 -8.93 -17.78
C SER A 84 4.45 -8.11 -16.57
N GLU A 85 4.04 -6.87 -16.82
CA GLU A 85 3.46 -6.00 -15.80
C GLU A 85 2.11 -6.55 -15.32
N ALA A 86 1.93 -6.68 -14.00
CA ALA A 86 0.78 -7.35 -13.41
C ALA A 86 -0.57 -6.71 -13.78
N SER A 87 -0.58 -5.40 -14.01
CA SER A 87 -1.76 -4.61 -14.38
C SER A 87 -2.02 -4.51 -15.89
N LEU A 88 -1.12 -5.01 -16.74
CA LEU A 88 -1.22 -4.82 -18.19
C LEU A 88 -2.33 -5.69 -18.78
N ILE A 89 -3.31 -5.05 -19.41
CA ILE A 89 -4.37 -5.73 -20.15
C ILE A 89 -3.87 -6.02 -21.57
N ASP A 90 -3.55 -7.29 -21.80
CA ASP A 90 -3.23 -7.83 -23.13
C ASP A 90 -4.51 -8.42 -23.75
N ASP A 91 -5.12 -7.66 -24.65
CA ASP A 91 -6.37 -8.03 -25.33
C ASP A 91 -6.21 -9.17 -26.33
N THR A 92 -4.99 -9.63 -26.60
CA THR A 92 -4.74 -10.83 -27.40
C THR A 92 -4.83 -12.12 -26.59
N CYS A 93 -4.87 -12.02 -25.26
CA CYS A 93 -5.17 -13.15 -24.39
C CYS A 93 -6.63 -13.60 -24.58
N LYS A 94 -6.89 -14.90 -24.37
CA LYS A 94 -8.27 -15.40 -24.38
C LYS A 94 -9.03 -14.80 -23.19
N ILE A 95 -10.14 -14.12 -23.48
CA ILE A 95 -11.04 -13.49 -22.50
C ILE A 95 -12.45 -14.03 -22.78
N LYS A 96 -13.12 -14.58 -21.77
CA LYS A 96 -14.48 -15.12 -21.89
C LYS A 96 -15.47 -14.23 -21.13
N PRO A 97 -16.56 -13.74 -21.74
CA PRO A 97 -17.57 -12.95 -21.04
C PRO A 97 -18.06 -13.67 -19.78
N THR A 98 -17.84 -13.06 -18.62
CA THR A 98 -18.06 -13.68 -17.29
C THR A 98 -18.46 -12.59 -16.31
N SER A 99 -19.37 -12.89 -15.38
CA SER A 99 -19.75 -11.97 -14.30
C SER A 99 -18.52 -11.51 -13.51
N TYR A 100 -18.49 -10.25 -13.09
CA TYR A 100 -17.38 -9.71 -12.29
C TYR A 100 -17.26 -10.34 -10.89
N LEU A 101 -18.28 -11.07 -10.43
CA LEU A 101 -18.27 -11.81 -9.17
C LEU A 101 -17.59 -13.18 -9.29
N TYR A 102 -17.26 -13.61 -10.51
CA TYR A 102 -16.58 -14.89 -10.71
C TYR A 102 -15.15 -14.84 -10.19
N GLU A 103 -14.76 -15.88 -9.49
CA GLU A 103 -13.40 -16.13 -9.04
C GLU A 103 -13.03 -17.59 -9.26
N ASP A 104 -11.75 -17.84 -9.49
CA ASP A 104 -11.16 -19.17 -9.52
C ASP A 104 -9.75 -19.12 -8.92
N SER A 105 -9.05 -20.25 -8.94
CA SER A 105 -7.70 -20.35 -8.36
C SER A 105 -6.64 -19.48 -9.05
N SER A 106 -6.91 -18.94 -10.25
CA SER A 106 -5.99 -18.01 -10.92
C SER A 106 -5.97 -16.63 -10.27
N LEU A 107 -7.01 -16.26 -9.50
CA LEU A 107 -7.07 -15.04 -8.69
C LEU A 107 -6.37 -15.25 -7.33
N GLY A 108 -5.10 -15.63 -7.38
CA GLY A 108 -4.29 -15.96 -6.20
C GLY A 108 -3.84 -14.76 -5.35
N TYR A 109 -2.83 -14.98 -4.49
CA TYR A 109 -2.41 -14.01 -3.46
C TYR A 109 -1.73 -12.72 -4.01
N TRP A 110 -1.24 -12.73 -5.25
CA TRP A 110 -0.77 -11.53 -5.97
C TRP A 110 -1.05 -11.74 -7.46
N PRO A 111 -2.29 -11.50 -7.90
CA PRO A 111 -2.72 -11.89 -9.23
C PRO A 111 -2.15 -10.92 -10.28
N SER A 112 -1.81 -11.43 -11.46
CA SER A 112 -1.55 -10.62 -12.65
C SER A 112 -2.61 -10.90 -13.71
N PHE A 113 -2.92 -9.91 -14.54
CA PHE A 113 -3.83 -10.11 -15.67
C PHE A 113 -3.36 -11.25 -16.60
N SER A 114 -2.04 -11.37 -16.80
CA SER A 114 -1.42 -12.41 -17.62
C SER A 114 -1.61 -13.81 -17.04
N SER A 115 -1.66 -13.98 -15.71
CA SER A 115 -1.83 -15.29 -15.07
C SER A 115 -3.29 -15.74 -14.92
N LEU A 116 -4.25 -14.83 -15.09
CA LEU A 116 -5.69 -15.14 -14.95
C LEU A 116 -6.16 -16.17 -16.00
N SER A 117 -7.12 -17.00 -15.61
CA SER A 117 -7.87 -17.84 -16.54
C SER A 117 -8.68 -16.97 -17.52
N PRO A 118 -9.12 -17.52 -18.68
CA PRO A 118 -9.97 -16.77 -19.60
C PRO A 118 -11.26 -16.21 -18.97
N GLU A 119 -11.88 -16.98 -18.07
CA GLU A 119 -13.07 -16.60 -17.30
C GLU A 119 -12.75 -15.47 -16.31
N ALA A 120 -11.65 -15.59 -15.55
CA ALA A 120 -11.23 -14.57 -14.59
C ALA A 120 -10.81 -13.25 -15.27
N ARG A 121 -10.16 -13.31 -16.45
CA ARG A 121 -9.93 -12.10 -17.26
C ARG A 121 -11.24 -11.44 -17.69
N GLY A 122 -12.24 -12.23 -18.05
CA GLY A 122 -13.56 -11.71 -18.41
C GLY A 122 -14.32 -11.09 -17.25
N ALA A 123 -14.20 -11.66 -16.06
CA ALA A 123 -14.72 -11.10 -14.82
C ALA A 123 -14.04 -9.75 -14.51
N TYR A 124 -12.71 -9.69 -14.63
CA TYR A 124 -11.95 -8.45 -14.47
C TYR A 124 -12.37 -7.36 -15.47
N VAL A 125 -12.48 -7.70 -16.75
CA VAL A 125 -12.94 -6.78 -17.81
C VAL A 125 -14.38 -6.30 -17.54
N SER A 126 -15.25 -7.19 -17.07
CA SER A 126 -16.63 -6.84 -16.69
C SER A 126 -16.69 -5.91 -15.48
N TRP A 127 -15.78 -6.07 -14.51
CA TRP A 127 -15.63 -5.13 -13.40
C TRP A 127 -15.12 -3.77 -13.87
N LEU A 128 -14.14 -3.73 -14.79
CA LEU A 128 -13.64 -2.47 -15.36
C LEU A 128 -14.69 -1.70 -16.16
N ALA A 129 -15.64 -2.40 -16.76
CA ALA A 129 -16.76 -1.82 -17.49
C ALA A 129 -17.90 -1.30 -16.58
N SER A 130 -17.88 -1.65 -15.28
CA SER A 130 -18.85 -1.17 -14.30
C SER A 130 -18.41 0.18 -13.68
N ASP A 131 -19.13 0.63 -12.67
CA ASP A 131 -18.76 1.79 -11.86
C ASP A 131 -17.58 1.52 -10.89
N ARG A 132 -17.09 0.27 -10.82
CA ARG A 132 -16.04 -0.18 -9.91
C ARG A 132 -16.32 0.20 -8.45
N SER A 133 -17.58 0.14 -8.03
CA SER A 133 -18.04 0.57 -6.70
C SER A 133 -18.72 -0.51 -5.87
N ASP A 134 -18.81 -1.74 -6.40
CA ASP A 134 -19.36 -2.90 -5.69
C ASP A 134 -18.33 -3.47 -4.68
N PRO A 135 -18.58 -3.37 -3.34
CA PRO A 135 -17.65 -3.88 -2.33
C PRO A 135 -17.60 -5.41 -2.26
N SER A 136 -18.54 -6.11 -2.92
CA SER A 136 -18.54 -7.58 -3.01
C SER A 136 -17.62 -8.14 -4.10
N CYS A 137 -17.04 -7.27 -4.93
CA CYS A 137 -16.07 -7.66 -5.94
C CYS A 137 -14.88 -8.42 -5.30
N PRO A 138 -14.44 -9.55 -5.88
CA PRO A 138 -13.22 -10.22 -5.46
C PRO A 138 -12.03 -9.25 -5.42
N ILE A 139 -11.38 -9.16 -4.26
CA ILE A 139 -10.39 -8.09 -4.01
C ILE A 139 -9.16 -8.18 -4.93
N GLY A 140 -8.85 -9.38 -5.44
CA GLY A 140 -7.74 -9.58 -6.37
C GLY A 140 -7.85 -8.73 -7.63
N TYR A 141 -9.06 -8.53 -8.16
CA TYR A 141 -9.31 -7.66 -9.31
C TYR A 141 -9.02 -6.19 -8.99
N VAL A 142 -9.42 -5.74 -7.80
CA VAL A 142 -9.14 -4.38 -7.32
C VAL A 142 -7.63 -4.17 -7.16
N PHE A 143 -6.88 -5.20 -6.73
CA PHE A 143 -5.42 -5.15 -6.67
C PHE A 143 -4.78 -5.04 -8.06
N ILE A 144 -5.18 -5.83 -9.06
CA ILE A 144 -4.67 -5.71 -10.44
C ILE A 144 -4.85 -4.27 -10.95
N TYR A 145 -5.99 -3.66 -10.68
CA TYR A 145 -6.26 -2.27 -11.04
C TYR A 145 -5.39 -1.28 -10.24
N LEU A 146 -5.26 -1.47 -8.92
CA LEU A 146 -4.37 -0.66 -8.07
C LEU A 146 -2.92 -0.71 -8.56
N TYR A 147 -2.43 -1.85 -9.04
CA TYR A 147 -1.07 -1.99 -9.56
C TYR A 147 -0.80 -1.04 -10.74
N GLY A 148 -1.80 -0.83 -11.60
CA GLY A 148 -1.70 0.13 -12.72
C GLY A 148 -1.66 1.58 -12.23
N LEU A 149 -2.55 1.93 -11.29
CA LEU A 149 -2.56 3.26 -10.65
C LEU A 149 -1.23 3.54 -9.95
N GLU A 150 -0.71 2.56 -9.22
CA GLU A 150 0.53 2.62 -8.47
C GLU A 150 1.73 2.83 -9.41
N ARG A 151 1.82 2.08 -10.51
CA ARG A 151 2.85 2.30 -11.52
C ARG A 151 2.77 3.70 -12.11
N LYS A 152 1.57 4.14 -12.49
CA LYS A 152 1.37 5.46 -13.07
C LYS A 152 1.80 6.57 -12.11
N ALA A 153 1.46 6.42 -10.83
CA ALA A 153 1.79 7.38 -9.78
C ALA A 153 3.27 7.38 -9.38
N LEU A 154 3.97 6.24 -9.42
CA LEU A 154 5.35 6.14 -8.90
C LEU A 154 6.42 6.14 -9.98
N VAL A 155 6.13 5.60 -11.16
CA VAL A 155 7.08 5.44 -12.26
C VAL A 155 6.83 6.51 -13.31
N ASP A 156 5.63 6.54 -13.90
CA ASP A 156 5.34 7.43 -15.02
C ASP A 156 5.32 8.91 -14.58
N SER A 157 4.91 9.20 -13.35
CA SER A 157 4.89 10.57 -12.80
C SER A 157 6.26 11.19 -12.54
N THR A 158 7.34 10.40 -12.70
CA THR A 158 8.71 10.91 -12.62
C THR A 158 9.11 11.76 -13.84
N ASP A 159 8.35 11.65 -14.95
CA ASP A 159 8.49 12.55 -16.08
C ASP A 159 8.20 14.00 -15.63
N PRO A 160 9.14 14.95 -15.81
CA PRO A 160 8.92 16.36 -15.48
C PRO A 160 7.71 17.00 -16.18
N LYS A 161 7.22 16.41 -17.28
CA LYS A 161 6.05 16.87 -18.04
C LYS A 161 4.74 16.21 -17.60
N PHE A 162 4.76 15.36 -16.57
CA PHE A 162 3.57 14.67 -16.11
C PHE A 162 2.53 15.68 -15.58
N PRO A 163 1.29 15.71 -16.12
CA PRO A 163 0.31 16.73 -15.74
C PRO A 163 -0.15 16.60 -14.30
N ASP A 164 -0.17 17.72 -13.58
CA ASP A 164 -0.67 17.80 -12.20
C ASP A 164 -2.15 17.37 -12.09
N ALA A 165 -2.97 17.72 -13.08
CA ALA A 165 -4.37 17.30 -13.12
C ALA A 165 -4.51 15.77 -13.23
N GLU A 166 -3.64 15.11 -13.99
CA GLU A 166 -3.64 13.65 -14.11
C GLU A 166 -3.19 13.00 -12.79
N PHE A 167 -2.17 13.55 -12.13
CA PHE A 167 -1.71 13.05 -10.83
C PHE A 167 -2.79 13.18 -9.77
N ARG A 168 -3.53 14.30 -9.77
CA ARG A 168 -4.69 14.51 -8.91
C ARG A 168 -5.79 13.49 -9.17
N ASN A 169 -6.11 13.19 -10.43
CA ASN A 169 -7.12 12.19 -10.76
C ASN A 169 -6.74 10.79 -10.26
N LEU A 170 -5.47 10.41 -10.37
CA LEU A 170 -4.96 9.16 -9.79
C LEU A 170 -5.14 9.12 -8.28
N PHE A 171 -4.78 10.20 -7.59
CA PHE A 171 -4.91 10.30 -6.14
C PHE A 171 -6.37 10.13 -5.69
N ASN A 172 -7.27 10.85 -6.36
CA ASN A 172 -8.71 10.79 -6.08
C ASN A 172 -9.28 9.39 -6.33
N GLU A 173 -8.83 8.71 -7.39
CA GLU A 173 -9.27 7.34 -7.68
C GLU A 173 -8.78 6.34 -6.63
N VAL A 174 -7.52 6.43 -6.18
CA VAL A 174 -7.01 5.59 -5.08
C VAL A 174 -7.78 5.86 -3.79
N ALA A 175 -8.08 7.13 -3.48
CA ALA A 175 -8.88 7.51 -2.32
C ALA A 175 -10.32 6.97 -2.40
N ARG A 176 -10.94 7.03 -3.59
CA ARG A 176 -12.27 6.46 -3.86
C ARG A 176 -12.28 4.95 -3.63
N LEU A 177 -11.37 4.20 -4.27
CA LEU A 177 -11.26 2.75 -4.07
C LEU A 177 -11.06 2.40 -2.60
N ARG A 178 -10.17 3.14 -1.91
CA ARG A 178 -9.91 2.93 -0.48
C ARG A 178 -11.19 3.08 0.34
N SER A 179 -12.05 4.06 0.03
CA SER A 179 -13.30 4.26 0.77
C SER A 179 -14.29 3.11 0.59
N ILE A 180 -14.34 2.52 -0.61
CA ILE A 180 -15.24 1.40 -0.94
C ILE A 180 -14.74 0.09 -0.31
N PHE A 181 -13.43 -0.18 -0.42
CA PHE A 181 -12.81 -1.45 -0.01
C PHE A 181 -12.09 -1.37 1.35
N ILE A 182 -12.45 -0.41 2.21
CA ILE A 182 -11.74 -0.10 3.46
C ILE A 182 -11.73 -1.25 4.48
N GLU A 183 -12.74 -2.12 4.42
CA GLU A 183 -12.88 -3.27 5.31
C GLU A 183 -11.82 -4.34 5.03
N ASN A 184 -11.30 -4.41 3.81
CA ASN A 184 -10.19 -5.30 3.50
C ASN A 184 -8.88 -4.75 4.10
N ARG A 185 -8.36 -5.42 5.13
CA ARG A 185 -7.17 -4.97 5.88
C ARG A 185 -5.95 -4.73 4.97
N SER A 186 -5.68 -5.64 4.03
CA SER A 186 -4.52 -5.54 3.14
C SER A 186 -4.68 -4.35 2.19
N PHE A 187 -5.85 -4.24 1.55
CA PHE A 187 -6.13 -3.14 0.64
C PHE A 187 -6.10 -1.78 1.35
N ARG A 188 -6.67 -1.69 2.56
CA ARG A 188 -6.55 -0.50 3.42
C ARG A 188 -5.09 -0.14 3.69
N GLY A 189 -4.25 -1.12 3.99
CA GLY A 189 -2.83 -0.90 4.26
C GLY A 189 -2.08 -0.34 3.04
N TYR A 190 -2.19 -1.00 1.89
CA TYR A 190 -1.49 -0.58 0.66
C TYR A 190 -2.01 0.75 0.11
N SER A 191 -3.34 0.93 0.03
CA SER A 191 -3.91 2.18 -0.47
C SER A 191 -3.58 3.38 0.43
N THR A 192 -3.54 3.20 1.76
CA THR A 192 -3.11 4.27 2.68
C THR A 192 -1.65 4.66 2.44
N GLN A 193 -0.75 3.66 2.35
CA GLN A 193 0.66 3.93 2.09
C GLN A 193 0.88 4.58 0.72
N LEU A 194 0.14 4.17 -0.32
CA LEU A 194 0.23 4.78 -1.64
C LEU A 194 -0.18 6.25 -1.61
N LEU A 195 -1.30 6.59 -0.95
CA LEU A 195 -1.76 7.97 -0.80
C LEU A 195 -0.74 8.83 -0.03
N GLU A 196 -0.13 8.29 1.02
CA GLU A 196 0.99 8.94 1.72
C GLU A 196 2.19 9.18 0.79
N ALA A 197 2.60 8.17 0.03
CA ALA A 197 3.71 8.29 -0.92
C ALA A 197 3.41 9.36 -1.98
N MET A 198 2.21 9.37 -2.54
CA MET A 198 1.77 10.35 -3.54
C MET A 198 1.80 11.78 -2.99
N SER A 199 1.35 11.98 -1.75
CA SER A 199 1.38 13.31 -1.11
C SER A 199 2.81 13.79 -0.80
N ILE A 200 3.75 12.87 -0.52
CA ILE A 200 5.17 13.19 -0.37
C ILE A 200 5.84 13.50 -1.72
N LEU A 201 5.45 12.80 -2.79
CA LEU A 201 5.96 13.02 -4.16
C LEU A 201 5.53 14.38 -4.74
N ARG A 202 4.41 14.94 -4.28
CA ARG A 202 3.87 16.23 -4.72
C ARG A 202 3.45 17.09 -3.52
N PRO A 203 4.41 17.61 -2.72
CA PRO A 203 4.12 18.30 -1.47
C PRO A 203 3.32 19.61 -1.67
N ASN A 204 3.46 20.26 -2.83
CA ASN A 204 2.82 21.55 -3.13
C ASN A 204 1.34 21.42 -3.55
N MET A 205 0.82 20.20 -3.71
CA MET A 205 -0.56 19.98 -4.12
C MET A 205 -1.57 19.99 -2.97
N GLY A 206 -1.13 20.03 -1.71
CA GLY A 206 -2.05 19.99 -0.55
C GLY A 206 -2.69 18.62 -0.28
N LEU A 207 -2.23 17.56 -0.95
CA LEU A 207 -2.77 16.19 -0.83
C LEU A 207 -2.71 15.64 0.60
N ALA A 208 -1.66 15.98 1.36
CA ALA A 208 -1.52 15.52 2.75
C ALA A 208 -2.64 16.04 3.66
N THR A 209 -3.02 17.32 3.50
CA THR A 209 -4.10 17.93 4.27
C THR A 209 -5.44 17.25 4.01
N GLU A 210 -5.71 16.86 2.76
CA GLU A 210 -6.93 16.13 2.38
C GLU A 210 -7.00 14.72 3.01
N LEU A 211 -5.85 14.06 3.19
CA LEU A 211 -5.78 12.77 3.90
C LEU A 211 -6.05 12.91 5.39
N ASP A 212 -5.50 13.95 6.02
CA ASP A 212 -5.66 14.20 7.45
C ASP A 212 -7.12 14.50 7.82
N SER A 213 -7.87 15.20 6.97
CA SER A 213 -9.32 15.41 7.15
C SER A 213 -10.16 14.13 7.10
N ASN A 214 -9.61 13.03 6.56
CA ASN A 214 -10.36 11.81 6.24
C ASN A 214 -9.90 10.55 7.00
N SER A 215 -8.95 10.65 7.95
CA SER A 215 -8.28 9.44 8.50
C SER A 215 -8.43 9.20 10.01
N GLY A 216 -8.71 7.93 10.35
CA GLY A 216 -8.66 7.32 11.68
C GLY A 216 -7.48 6.33 11.83
N PHE A 217 -6.26 6.80 11.54
CA PHE A 217 -4.92 6.17 11.73
C PHE A 217 -4.37 5.22 10.67
N SER A 218 -3.31 5.67 9.97
CA SER A 218 -1.93 5.14 9.98
C SER A 218 -1.15 5.98 8.96
N ASN A 219 -0.54 7.08 9.41
CA ASN A 219 0.16 8.04 8.56
C ASN A 219 1.68 7.95 8.81
N SER A 220 2.30 6.77 8.64
CA SER A 220 3.64 6.49 9.19
C SER A 220 4.75 7.28 8.48
N MET A 221 4.70 7.40 7.15
CA MET A 221 5.69 8.16 6.38
C MET A 221 5.49 9.65 6.60
N GLN A 222 4.24 10.12 6.58
CA GLN A 222 3.90 11.52 6.87
C GLN A 222 4.26 11.92 8.30
N PHE A 223 4.01 11.05 9.28
CA PHE A 223 4.44 11.22 10.67
C PHE A 223 5.95 11.42 10.76
N LYS A 224 6.73 10.50 10.16
CA LYS A 224 8.20 10.61 10.17
C LYS A 224 8.67 11.90 9.53
N LEU A 225 8.09 12.30 8.40
CA LEU A 225 8.41 13.55 7.72
C LEU A 225 8.08 14.77 8.57
N ALA A 226 6.89 14.81 9.17
CA ALA A 226 6.48 15.89 10.07
C ALA A 226 7.41 15.99 11.28
N LEU A 227 7.71 14.87 11.93
CA LEU A 227 8.62 14.82 13.08
C LEU A 227 10.03 15.27 12.72
N ALA A 228 10.55 14.84 11.57
CA ALA A 228 11.85 15.24 11.06
C ALA A 228 11.94 16.76 10.82
N LYS A 229 10.91 17.36 10.20
CA LYS A 229 10.82 18.81 9.99
C LYS A 229 10.74 19.59 11.30
N THR A 230 9.87 19.19 12.22
CA THR A 230 9.73 19.83 13.54
C THR A 230 11.05 19.85 14.31
N VAL A 231 11.77 18.72 14.32
CA VAL A 231 13.08 18.63 15.00
C VAL A 231 14.16 19.42 14.28
N HIS A 232 14.14 19.46 12.95
CA HIS A 232 15.09 20.26 12.16
C HIS A 232 14.92 21.76 12.43
N GLU A 233 13.68 22.24 12.52
CA GLU A 233 13.34 23.64 12.79
C GLU A 233 13.54 24.03 14.27
N GLY A 234 13.79 23.06 15.15
CA GLY A 234 13.95 23.30 16.58
C GLY A 234 12.65 23.66 17.32
N VAL A 235 11.50 23.42 16.67
CA VAL A 235 10.17 23.70 17.23
C VAL A 235 9.78 22.58 18.20
N PRO A 236 9.04 22.87 19.29
CA PRO A 236 8.54 21.84 20.20
C PRO A 236 7.64 20.81 19.48
N VAL A 237 7.82 19.53 19.80
CA VAL A 237 6.93 18.45 19.34
C VAL A 237 5.56 18.66 20.00
N SER A 238 4.55 18.96 19.19
CA SER A 238 3.19 19.22 19.67
C SER A 238 2.52 17.97 20.24
N ALA A 239 1.41 18.17 20.98
CA ALA A 239 0.60 17.07 21.49
C ALA A 239 0.08 16.12 20.39
N GLU A 240 -0.28 16.68 19.22
CA GLU A 240 -0.72 15.91 18.06
C GLU A 240 0.39 15.01 17.53
N LEU A 241 1.58 15.60 17.34
CA LEU A 241 2.72 14.90 16.78
C LEU A 241 3.26 13.85 17.77
N ALA A 242 3.20 14.12 19.08
CA ALA A 242 3.53 13.16 20.12
C ALA A 242 2.55 11.97 20.15
N LEU A 243 1.25 12.20 19.95
CA LEU A 243 0.26 11.13 19.84
C LEU A 243 0.57 10.24 18.63
N ASN A 244 0.83 10.86 17.48
CA ASN A 244 1.23 10.14 16.26
C ASN A 244 2.53 9.36 16.45
N TRP A 245 3.49 9.90 17.22
CA TRP A 245 4.72 9.17 17.53
C TRP A 245 4.45 7.88 18.27
N VAL A 246 3.62 7.90 19.32
CA VAL A 246 3.28 6.70 20.08
C VAL A 246 2.53 5.68 19.23
N ILE A 247 1.59 6.13 18.41
CA ILE A 247 0.76 5.25 17.57
C ILE A 247 1.57 4.55 16.48
N ASN A 248 2.58 5.23 15.93
CA ASN A 248 3.42 4.70 14.85
C ASN A 248 4.73 4.05 15.35
N HIS A 249 4.95 3.95 16.66
CA HIS A 249 6.20 3.40 17.18
C HIS A 249 6.21 1.87 17.15
N THR A 250 7.27 1.27 16.60
CA THR A 250 7.35 -0.19 16.34
C THR A 250 7.37 -1.04 17.60
N GLU A 251 7.94 -0.54 18.69
CA GLU A 251 8.05 -1.26 19.97
C GLU A 251 6.88 -0.97 20.92
N TYR A 252 5.87 -0.22 20.49
CA TYR A 252 4.74 0.15 21.33
C TYR A 252 3.41 -0.12 20.65
N SER A 253 2.50 -0.71 21.40
CA SER A 253 1.17 -1.02 20.94
C SER A 253 0.17 -0.63 22.02
N LEU A 254 -0.77 0.25 21.66
CA LEU A 254 -1.86 0.65 22.55
C LEU A 254 -2.61 -0.58 23.07
N ARG A 255 -2.89 -0.62 24.38
CA ARG A 255 -3.70 -1.67 24.99
C ARG A 255 -5.19 -1.46 24.67
N THR A 256 -6.00 -2.47 24.96
CA THR A 256 -7.44 -2.51 24.64
C THR A 256 -8.22 -1.26 25.07
N PRO A 257 -8.03 -0.67 26.27
CA PRO A 257 -8.78 0.54 26.65
C PRO A 257 -8.59 1.71 25.70
N ALA A 258 -7.33 2.00 25.34
CA ALA A 258 -7.00 3.05 24.40
C ALA A 258 -7.49 2.75 22.98
N ARG A 259 -7.45 1.48 22.54
CA ARG A 259 -7.96 1.09 21.22
C ARG A 259 -9.49 1.19 21.13
N ARG A 260 -10.21 0.75 22.17
CA ARG A 260 -11.68 0.77 22.22
C ARG A 260 -12.22 2.20 22.35
N CYS A 261 -11.52 3.03 23.12
CA CYS A 261 -11.90 4.42 23.39
C CYS A 261 -10.93 5.38 22.67
N ALA A 262 -10.71 5.18 21.36
CA ALA A 262 -9.65 5.87 20.63
C ALA A 262 -9.81 7.41 20.64
N LYS A 263 -11.05 7.90 20.58
CA LYS A 263 -11.36 9.34 20.62
C LYS A 263 -11.07 9.93 21.99
N GLU A 264 -11.53 9.26 23.05
CA GLU A 264 -11.35 9.66 24.44
C GLU A 264 -9.86 9.58 24.82
N PHE A 265 -9.16 8.54 24.38
CA PHE A 265 -7.72 8.39 24.55
C PHE A 265 -6.95 9.53 23.90
N ALA A 266 -7.23 9.84 22.63
CA ALA A 266 -6.58 10.95 21.95
C ALA A 266 -6.80 12.28 22.67
N ALA A 267 -8.03 12.56 23.11
CA ALA A 267 -8.37 13.79 23.85
C ALA A 267 -7.65 13.86 25.21
N LEU A 268 -7.70 12.78 25.99
CA LEU A 268 -7.05 12.70 27.31
C LEU A 268 -5.53 12.82 27.19
N PHE A 269 -4.93 12.10 26.24
CA PHE A 269 -3.50 12.15 25.97
C PHE A 269 -3.06 13.58 25.62
N LYS A 270 -3.73 14.24 24.67
CA LYS A 270 -3.37 15.60 24.25
C LYS A 270 -3.46 16.59 25.41
N ARG A 271 -4.50 16.48 26.25
CA ARG A 271 -4.67 17.31 27.45
C ARG A 271 -3.54 17.07 28.46
N ARG A 272 -3.25 15.81 28.80
CA ARG A 272 -2.19 15.43 29.75
C ARG A 272 -0.81 15.84 29.23
N TYR A 273 -0.57 15.72 27.93
CA TYR A 273 0.68 16.12 27.29
C TYR A 273 0.89 17.63 27.42
N THR A 274 -0.13 18.41 27.08
CA THR A 274 -0.10 19.88 27.17
C THR A 274 0.11 20.33 28.63
N LEU A 275 -0.54 19.69 29.59
CA LEU A 275 -0.33 19.99 31.02
C LEU A 275 1.11 19.72 31.49
N LYS A 276 1.78 18.72 30.91
CA LYS A 276 3.13 18.31 31.32
C LYS A 276 4.25 19.06 30.59
N TYR A 277 4.05 19.36 29.31
CA TYR A 277 5.09 19.89 28.42
C TYR A 277 4.75 21.26 27.82
N GLY A 278 3.62 21.87 28.20
CA GLY A 278 3.18 23.15 27.64
C GLY A 278 2.99 23.06 26.13
N GLU A 279 3.71 23.92 25.40
CA GLU A 279 3.69 23.96 23.93
C GLU A 279 4.30 22.70 23.28
N GLY A 280 5.13 21.95 24.00
CA GLY A 280 5.64 20.66 23.55
C GLY A 280 7.03 20.29 24.05
N MET A 281 7.46 19.07 23.70
CA MET A 281 8.81 18.61 24.03
C MET A 281 9.80 19.03 22.94
N VAL A 282 10.83 19.79 23.30
CA VAL A 282 11.96 20.07 22.40
C VAL A 282 12.85 18.84 22.29
N VAL A 283 12.99 18.31 21.06
CA VAL A 283 13.84 17.15 20.76
C VAL A 283 15.04 17.62 19.94
N LYS A 284 16.24 17.22 20.35
CA LYS A 284 17.47 17.57 19.62
C LYS A 284 17.63 16.70 18.38
N ALA A 285 18.09 17.33 17.29
CA ALA A 285 18.43 16.62 16.06
C ALA A 285 19.52 15.55 16.30
N ASN A 286 19.32 14.37 15.72
CA ASN A 286 20.27 13.27 15.76
C ASN A 286 21.03 13.15 14.43
N LYS A 287 22.04 12.27 14.40
CA LYS A 287 22.89 12.06 13.20
C LYS A 287 22.20 11.24 12.12
N THR A 288 21.30 10.33 12.48
CA THR A 288 20.56 9.49 11.52
C THR A 288 19.72 10.38 10.61
N ARG A 289 19.76 10.12 9.30
CA ARG A 289 18.99 10.87 8.30
C ARG A 289 17.69 10.16 7.95
N LEU A 290 16.66 10.96 7.70
CA LEU A 290 15.35 10.48 7.28
C LEU A 290 15.47 9.73 5.96
N ARG A 291 14.92 8.52 5.96
CA ARG A 291 14.73 7.70 4.77
C ARG A 291 13.29 7.21 4.75
N LEU A 292 12.59 7.53 3.68
CA LEU A 292 11.24 7.06 3.41
C LEU A 292 11.30 6.16 2.18
N ASP A 293 11.19 4.86 2.42
CA ASP A 293 11.15 3.85 1.36
C ASP A 293 9.70 3.33 1.29
N TYR A 294 9.11 3.40 0.11
CA TYR A 294 7.77 2.89 -0.19
C TYR A 294 7.87 1.47 -0.78
N THR A 295 7.05 0.55 -0.28
CA THR A 295 6.93 -0.81 -0.81
C THR A 295 5.62 -0.95 -1.58
N PRO A 296 5.68 -1.13 -2.92
CA PRO A 296 4.49 -1.31 -3.74
C PRO A 296 3.65 -2.52 -3.38
N ALA A 297 2.34 -2.43 -3.66
CA ALA A 297 1.44 -3.58 -3.68
C ALA A 297 1.68 -4.44 -4.93
N SER A 298 2.06 -3.81 -6.04
CA SER A 298 2.33 -4.46 -7.31
C SER A 298 3.57 -5.35 -7.23
N PRO A 299 3.46 -6.64 -7.61
CA PRO A 299 4.62 -7.52 -7.68
C PRO A 299 5.58 -7.16 -8.81
N SER A 300 5.15 -6.33 -9.76
CA SER A 300 5.95 -5.85 -10.89
C SER A 300 6.78 -4.61 -10.58
N LEU A 301 6.60 -4.00 -9.40
CA LEU A 301 7.32 -2.79 -8.99
C LEU A 301 8.28 -3.11 -7.84
N ARG A 302 9.46 -2.51 -7.88
CA ARG A 302 10.40 -2.52 -6.76
C ARG A 302 10.09 -1.38 -5.79
N GLY A 303 10.60 -1.51 -4.56
CA GLY A 303 10.53 -0.43 -3.57
C GLY A 303 11.13 0.88 -4.10
N VAL A 304 10.47 1.99 -3.84
CA VAL A 304 10.86 3.33 -4.30
C VAL A 304 11.28 4.18 -3.11
N ARG A 305 12.44 4.84 -3.21
CA ARG A 305 12.84 5.86 -2.25
C ARG A 305 12.15 7.17 -2.55
N LEU A 306 11.38 7.69 -1.60
CA LEU A 306 10.69 8.96 -1.75
C LEU A 306 11.67 10.14 -1.62
N PRO A 307 11.51 11.20 -2.43
CA PRO A 307 12.39 12.37 -2.39
C PRO A 307 12.06 13.20 -1.15
N VAL A 308 12.95 13.17 -0.15
CA VAL A 308 12.88 14.01 1.04
C VAL A 308 14.15 14.86 1.18
N PRO A 309 14.07 16.09 1.72
CA PRO A 309 15.26 16.88 2.04
C PRO A 309 16.17 16.18 3.06
N ASP A 310 17.42 16.65 3.19
CA ASP A 310 18.35 16.13 4.21
C ASP A 310 17.88 16.51 5.63
N LEU A 311 17.03 15.66 6.22
CA LEU A 311 16.42 15.87 7.52
C LEU A 311 16.90 14.81 8.53
N PRO A 312 16.94 15.13 9.84
CA PRO A 312 17.20 14.13 10.88
C PRO A 312 16.03 13.14 11.00
N ASP A 313 16.30 11.89 11.40
CA ASP A 313 15.27 10.90 11.76
C ASP A 313 15.25 10.67 13.28
N PRO A 314 14.46 11.44 14.04
CA PRO A 314 14.32 11.28 15.49
C PRO A 314 13.37 10.13 15.88
N SER A 315 12.69 9.46 14.94
CA SER A 315 11.55 8.57 15.22
C SER A 315 11.89 7.37 16.12
N ALA A 316 13.15 6.94 16.11
CA ALA A 316 13.69 5.84 16.91
C ALA A 316 14.42 6.29 18.19
N LEU A 317 14.40 7.60 18.54
CA LEU A 317 15.06 8.08 19.76
C LEU A 317 14.34 7.58 21.02
N LYS A 318 15.06 6.78 21.82
CA LYS A 318 14.54 6.12 23.03
C LYS A 318 14.07 7.10 24.11
N SER A 319 14.89 8.08 24.47
CA SER A 319 14.59 8.95 25.62
C SER A 319 13.32 9.80 25.44
N PRO A 320 13.11 10.49 24.30
CA PRO A 320 11.85 11.16 24.02
C PRO A 320 10.66 10.19 24.00
N VAL A 321 10.74 9.11 23.22
CA VAL A 321 9.58 8.22 23.02
C VAL A 321 9.15 7.53 24.31
N GLN A 322 10.08 7.10 25.17
CA GLN A 322 9.76 6.49 26.47
C GLN A 322 8.94 7.41 27.37
N LYS A 323 9.24 8.73 27.37
CA LYS A 323 8.47 9.71 28.14
C LYS A 323 7.05 9.88 27.61
N ILE A 324 6.87 9.74 26.30
CA ILE A 324 5.57 9.84 25.65
C ILE A 324 4.77 8.54 25.86
N MET A 325 5.39 7.37 25.74
CA MET A 325 4.79 6.06 26.04
C MET A 325 4.30 5.97 27.49
N ALA A 326 5.11 6.40 28.45
CA ALA A 326 4.71 6.43 29.86
C ALA A 326 3.45 7.30 30.07
N LEU A 327 3.31 8.39 29.32
CA LEU A 327 2.11 9.22 29.37
C LEU A 327 0.91 8.51 28.73
N ALA A 328 1.12 7.82 27.61
CA ALA A 328 0.09 7.02 26.96
C ALA A 328 -0.41 5.87 27.87
N ASP A 329 0.48 5.24 28.63
CA ASP A 329 0.11 4.18 29.58
C ASP A 329 -0.77 4.72 30.71
N ILE A 330 -0.42 5.87 31.29
CA ILE A 330 -1.25 6.57 32.28
C ILE A 330 -2.66 6.86 31.72
N CYS A 331 -2.73 7.43 30.51
CA CYS A 331 -4.02 7.73 29.88
C CYS A 331 -4.84 6.46 29.59
N THR A 332 -4.15 5.36 29.26
CA THR A 332 -4.79 4.06 29.02
C THR A 332 -5.37 3.47 30.30
N ASP A 333 -4.66 3.57 31.43
CA ASP A 333 -5.12 3.10 32.73
C ASP A 333 -6.32 3.90 33.25
N GLU A 334 -6.32 5.23 33.05
CA GLU A 334 -7.46 6.09 33.42
C GLU A 334 -8.74 5.75 32.64
N LEU A 335 -8.62 5.19 31.42
CA LEU A 335 -9.75 4.77 30.60
C LEU A 335 -10.21 3.33 30.86
N ASP A 336 -9.54 2.57 31.73
CA ASP A 336 -9.81 1.14 31.91
C ASP A 336 -11.25 0.88 32.39
N ALA A 337 -11.73 1.63 33.38
CA ALA A 337 -13.11 1.51 33.88
C ALA A 337 -14.16 1.80 32.80
N TYR A 338 -13.96 2.86 32.01
CA TYR A 338 -14.85 3.24 30.92
C TYR A 338 -14.83 2.22 29.77
N SER A 339 -13.64 1.75 29.39
CA SER A 339 -13.48 0.68 28.40
C SER A 339 -14.19 -0.60 28.83
N ARG A 340 -14.08 -1.01 30.11
CA ARG A 340 -14.77 -2.19 30.64
C ARG A 340 -16.28 -2.04 30.57
N TYR A 341 -16.81 -0.84 30.85
CA TYR A 341 -18.24 -0.54 30.70
C TYR A 341 -18.69 -0.76 29.26
N LEU A 342 -18.03 -0.15 28.27
CA LEU A 342 -18.34 -0.33 26.84
C LEU A 342 -18.16 -1.78 26.34
N GLY A 343 -17.32 -2.57 27.01
CA GLY A 343 -17.08 -3.98 26.66
C GLY A 343 -18.18 -4.95 27.09
N ARG A 344 -19.14 -4.52 27.92
CA ARG A 344 -20.27 -5.37 28.35
C ARG A 344 -21.35 -5.35 27.26
N LYS A 345 -21.77 -6.53 26.79
CA LYS A 345 -22.81 -6.67 25.75
C LYS A 345 -24.06 -5.85 26.11
N GLY A 346 -24.48 -4.94 25.22
CA GLY A 346 -25.73 -4.18 25.33
C GLY A 346 -25.63 -2.71 25.77
N THR A 347 -24.46 -2.06 25.66
CA THR A 347 -24.32 -0.61 25.94
C THR A 347 -23.94 0.24 24.71
N SER A 348 -24.27 -0.22 23.51
CA SER A 348 -24.29 0.60 22.29
C SER A 348 -25.39 0.13 21.36
#